data_AF-A0A834FJB1-F1
#
_entry.id   AF-A0A834FJB1-F1
#
_cell.length_a   1.000
_cell.length_b   1.000
_cell.length_c   1.000
_cell.angle_alpha   90.00
_cell.angle_beta   90.00
_cell.angle_gamma   90.00
#
_symmetry.space_group_name_H-M   'P 1'
#
loop_
_entity.id
_entity.type
_entity.pdbx_description
1 polymer ?
#
loop_
_entity_poly.entity_id
_entity_poly.type
_entity_poly.pdbx_seq_one_letter_code
_entity_poly.pdbx_strand_id
1 'polypeptide(L)'
;MSETIQEKIKTYRTAPFDARFPNTNQTRNCYQNYLDFHRCNKALSSKGQDVTPCEWYQRVYKSLCPMSWFDSCGEEVLSPPVDECTGLIV
;
A
#
# COMPACT_ATOMS: atom_id res chain seq x y z
N MET A 1 9.47 17.79 -5.04
CA MET A 1 9.04 16.53 -4.39
C MET A 1 7.80 15.92 -5.05
N SER A 2 6.84 16.72 -5.53
CA SER A 2 5.69 16.24 -6.33
C SER A 2 6.09 15.81 -7.74
N GLU A 3 6.98 16.55 -8.41
CA GLU A 3 7.43 16.27 -9.79
C GLU A 3 8.09 14.88 -9.91
N THR A 4 8.90 14.49 -8.92
CA THR A 4 9.56 13.18 -8.87
C THR A 4 8.60 12.00 -8.66
N ILE A 5 7.40 12.22 -8.09
CA ILE A 5 6.42 11.14 -7.88
C ILE A 5 5.65 10.88 -9.19
N GLN A 6 5.26 11.94 -9.89
CA GLN A 6 4.53 11.81 -11.16
C GLN A 6 5.37 11.11 -12.24
N GLU A 7 6.66 11.40 -12.34
CA GLU A 7 7.57 10.71 -13.27
C GLU A 7 7.73 9.22 -12.92
N LYS A 8 7.83 8.89 -11.63
CA LYS A 8 7.88 7.51 -11.14
C LYS A 8 6.58 6.76 -11.45
N ILE A 9 5.44 7.41 -11.31
CA ILE A 9 4.13 6.88 -11.67
C ILE A 9 4.05 6.63 -13.19
N LYS A 10 4.54 7.54 -14.02
CA LYS A 10 4.52 7.41 -15.48
C LYS A 10 5.40 6.26 -15.99
N THR A 11 6.54 6.03 -15.34
CA THR A 11 7.50 4.98 -15.70
C THR A 11 7.29 3.66 -14.95
N TYR A 12 6.29 3.60 -14.08
CA TYR A 12 6.02 2.45 -13.23
C TYR A 12 5.67 1.19 -14.05
N ARG A 13 6.43 0.11 -13.83
CA ARG A 13 6.14 -1.23 -14.40
C ARG A 13 5.76 -2.24 -13.32
N THR A 14 6.53 -2.28 -12.22
CA THR A 14 6.34 -3.18 -11.09
C THR A 14 6.90 -2.53 -9.83
N ALA A 15 6.58 -3.08 -8.65
CA ALA A 15 7.11 -2.61 -7.38
C ALA A 15 8.65 -2.66 -7.39
N PRO A 16 9.34 -1.57 -7.01
CA PRO A 16 10.78 -1.59 -6.89
C PRO A 16 11.23 -2.41 -5.68
N PHE A 17 12.51 -2.77 -5.65
CA PHE A 17 13.11 -3.38 -4.46
C PHE A 17 13.04 -2.43 -3.25
N ASP A 18 12.49 -2.91 -2.14
CA ASP A 18 12.46 -2.20 -0.86
C ASP A 18 13.45 -2.83 0.11
N ALA A 19 14.50 -2.08 0.46
CA ALA A 19 15.55 -2.54 1.36
C ALA A 19 15.05 -2.87 2.79
N ARG A 20 13.86 -2.39 3.19
CA ARG A 20 13.22 -2.76 4.46
C ARG A 20 12.71 -4.19 4.47
N PHE A 21 12.44 -4.75 3.29
CA PHE A 21 11.91 -6.09 3.10
C PHE A 21 12.80 -6.92 2.15
N PRO A 22 14.06 -7.21 2.53
CA PRO A 22 15.02 -7.86 1.64
C PRO A 22 14.79 -9.38 1.48
N ASN A 23 13.97 -9.97 2.34
CA ASN A 23 13.75 -11.41 2.40
C ASN A 23 12.73 -11.89 1.36
N THR A 24 12.73 -13.19 1.06
CA THR A 24 11.77 -13.81 0.12
C THR A 24 10.32 -13.64 0.56
N ASN A 25 10.04 -13.59 1.87
CA ASN A 25 8.69 -13.35 2.39
C ASN A 25 8.31 -11.87 2.26
N GLN A 26 7.44 -11.55 1.31
CA GLN A 26 6.98 -10.19 1.00
C GLN A 26 5.62 -9.84 1.63
N THR A 27 5.06 -10.67 2.51
CA THR A 27 3.77 -10.41 3.18
C THR A 27 3.75 -9.05 3.87
N ARG A 28 4.79 -8.74 4.65
CA ARG A 28 4.90 -7.47 5.38
C ARG A 28 5.05 -6.27 4.45
N ASN A 29 5.70 -6.44 3.29
CA ASN A 29 5.83 -5.38 2.29
C ASN A 29 4.46 -5.06 1.68
N CYS A 30 3.72 -6.09 1.27
CA CYS A 30 2.35 -5.96 0.79
C CYS A 30 1.47 -5.24 1.84
N TYR A 31 1.43 -5.75 3.07
CA TYR A 31 0.57 -5.21 4.13
C TYR A 31 0.90 -3.75 4.46
N GLN A 32 2.18 -3.41 4.59
CA GLN A 32 2.59 -2.04 4.90
C GLN A 32 2.14 -1.06 3.81
N ASN A 33 2.31 -1.40 2.53
CA ASN A 33 1.87 -0.53 1.43
C ASN A 33 0.34 -0.44 1.33
N TYR A 34 -0.39 -1.51 1.66
CA TYR A 34 -1.85 -1.49 1.75
C TYR A 34 -2.31 -0.51 2.84
N LEU A 35 -1.77 -0.60 4.05
CA LEU A 35 -2.06 0.33 5.13
C LEU A 35 -1.70 1.77 4.78
N ASP A 36 -0.54 1.99 4.18
CA ASP A 36 -0.05 3.32 3.82
C ASP A 36 -0.97 3.98 2.80
N PHE A 37 -1.49 3.24 1.81
CA PHE A 37 -2.50 3.75 0.88
C PHE A 37 -3.76 4.22 1.62
N HIS A 38 -4.37 3.36 2.44
CA HIS A 38 -5.63 3.71 3.12
C HIS A 38 -5.45 4.86 4.12
N ARG A 39 -4.34 4.90 4.84
CA ARG A 39 -3.99 6.01 5.75
C ARG A 39 -3.76 7.31 4.99
N CYS A 40 -2.98 7.26 3.91
CA CYS A 40 -2.70 8.42 3.04
C CYS A 40 -3.99 8.96 2.44
N ASN A 41 -4.82 8.08 1.86
CA ASN A 41 -6.05 8.46 1.21
C ASN A 41 -7.05 9.07 2.19
N LYS A 42 -7.23 8.47 3.38
CA LYS A 42 -8.08 9.02 4.44
C LYS A 42 -7.58 10.38 4.93
N ALA A 43 -6.28 10.52 5.16
CA ALA A 43 -5.69 11.76 5.64
C ALA A 43 -5.83 12.90 4.62
N LEU A 44 -5.58 12.64 3.34
CA LEU A 44 -5.66 13.67 2.29
C LEU A 44 -7.10 13.98 1.87
N SER A 45 -7.97 12.97 1.77
CA SER A 45 -9.40 13.17 1.49
C SER A 45 -10.08 13.99 2.58
N SER A 46 -9.76 13.73 3.86
CA SER A 46 -10.31 14.53 4.98
C SER A 46 -9.88 16.01 4.96
N LYS A 47 -8.73 16.30 4.33
CA LYS A 47 -8.18 17.65 4.17
C LYS A 47 -8.55 18.29 2.84
N GLY A 48 -9.26 17.58 1.95
CA GLY A 48 -9.53 18.05 0.59
C GLY A 48 -8.27 18.29 -0.25
N GLN A 49 -7.18 17.59 0.05
CA GLN A 49 -5.89 17.73 -0.64
C GLN A 49 -5.74 16.71 -1.77
N ASP A 50 -4.77 16.95 -2.65
CA ASP A 50 -4.48 16.06 -3.77
C ASP A 50 -4.03 14.67 -3.28
N VAL A 51 -4.69 13.63 -3.78
CA VAL A 51 -4.46 12.21 -3.46
C VAL A 51 -3.46 11.54 -4.40
N THR A 52 -2.95 12.25 -5.42
CA THR A 52 -1.90 11.74 -6.32
C THR A 52 -0.69 11.11 -5.63
N PRO A 53 -0.16 11.60 -4.47
CA PRO A 53 0.94 10.92 -3.79
C PRO A 53 0.54 9.55 -3.22
N CYS A 54 -0.74 9.32 -2.91
CA CYS A 54 -1.21 8.02 -2.42
C CYS A 54 -1.30 6.97 -3.53
N GLU A 55 -1.47 7.38 -4.79
CA GLU A 55 -1.56 6.46 -5.93
C GLU A 55 -0.31 5.60 -6.10
N TRP A 56 0.85 6.09 -5.65
CA TRP A 56 2.08 5.30 -5.62
C TRP A 56 1.90 4.03 -4.79
N TYR A 57 1.44 4.17 -3.54
CA TYR A 57 1.19 3.03 -2.65
C TYR A 57 0.14 2.10 -3.26
N GLN A 58 -0.87 2.67 -3.93
CA GLN A 58 -1.88 1.90 -4.62
C GLN A 58 -1.31 0.94 -5.67
N ARG A 59 -0.37 1.43 -6.48
CA ARG A 59 0.27 0.63 -7.53
C ARG A 59 1.20 -0.43 -6.94
N VAL A 60 1.92 -0.09 -5.87
CA VAL A 60 2.85 -1.01 -5.20
C VAL A 60 2.10 -2.18 -4.56
N TYR A 61 1.12 -1.91 -3.69
CA TYR A 61 0.42 -3.00 -3.00
C TYR A 61 -0.36 -3.87 -4.00
N LYS A 62 -0.98 -3.31 -5.05
CA LYS A 62 -1.66 -4.08 -6.11
C LYS A 62 -0.73 -5.02 -6.88
N SER A 63 0.56 -4.70 -6.96
CA SER A 63 1.55 -5.56 -7.62
C SER A 63 2.16 -6.63 -6.72
N LEU A 64 2.13 -6.44 -5.40
CA LEU A 64 2.73 -7.34 -4.41
C LEU A 64 1.71 -8.30 -3.78
N CYS A 65 0.50 -7.81 -3.52
CA CYS A 65 -0.50 -8.54 -2.76
C CYS A 65 -1.34 -9.47 -3.66
N PRO A 66 -1.68 -10.68 -3.19
CA PRO A 66 -2.69 -11.52 -3.82
C PRO A 66 -4.04 -10.82 -3.85
N MET A 67 -4.78 -10.93 -4.96
CA MET A 67 -6.11 -10.30 -5.09
C MET A 67 -7.10 -10.74 -4.01
N SER A 68 -7.00 -12.00 -3.57
CA SER A 68 -7.85 -12.56 -2.52
C SER A 68 -7.78 -11.81 -1.19
N TRP A 69 -6.68 -11.11 -0.90
CA TRP A 69 -6.52 -10.35 0.35
C TRP A 69 -7.34 -9.06 0.33
N PHE A 70 -7.59 -8.48 -0.85
CA PHE A 70 -8.41 -7.28 -0.98
C PHE A 70 -9.89 -7.56 -0.78
N ASP A 71 -10.36 -8.69 -1.29
CA ASP A 71 -11.77 -9.06 -1.17
C ASP A 71 -12.14 -9.40 0.28
N SER A 72 -11.18 -9.88 1.08
CA SER A 72 -11.36 -10.16 2.51
C SER A 72 -11.11 -8.94 3.41
N CYS A 73 -10.29 -7.96 2.99
CA CYS A 73 -10.14 -6.70 3.71
C CYS A 73 -11.38 -5.82 3.54
N GLY A 74 -12.31 -5.85 4.49
CA GLY A 74 -13.36 -4.83 4.59
C GLY A 74 -12.80 -3.41 4.80
N GLU A 75 -13.64 -2.39 4.59
CA GLU A 75 -13.28 -0.96 4.70
C GLU A 75 -12.83 -0.51 6.10
N GLU A 76 -12.94 -1.37 7.11
CA GLU A 76 -12.60 -1.07 8.50
C GLU A 76 -11.16 -1.48 8.84
N VAL A 77 -10.20 -0.72 8.31
CA VAL A 77 -8.78 -0.89 8.63
C VAL A 77 -8.46 -0.20 9.97
N LEU A 78 -8.91 -0.78 11.08
CA LEU A 78 -8.51 -0.40 12.44
C LEU A 78 -7.66 -1.51 13.04
N SER A 79 -6.34 -1.36 12.87
CA SER A 79 -5.26 -2.05 13.61
C SER A 79 -5.69 -2.90 14.82
N PRO A 80 -5.59 -4.23 14.71
CA PRO A 80 -5.14 -5.11 15.79
C PRO A 80 -3.82 -5.82 15.39
N PRO A 81 -3.14 -6.55 16.30
CA PRO A 81 -1.88 -7.26 16.00
C PRO A 81 -2.06 -8.48 15.08
N VAL A 82 -3.26 -8.67 14.54
CA VAL A 82 -3.62 -9.75 13.62
C VAL A 82 -4.25 -9.13 12.39
N ASP A 83 -3.66 -9.42 11.25
CA ASP A 83 -4.12 -8.95 9.96
C ASP A 83 -5.25 -9.87 9.50
N GLU A 84 -6.50 -9.48 9.78
CA GLU A 84 -7.70 -10.22 9.34
C GLU A 84 -7.74 -10.41 7.82
N CYS A 85 -6.97 -9.64 7.05
CA CYS A 85 -6.87 -9.78 5.60
C CYS A 85 -5.97 -10.92 5.13
N THR A 86 -4.98 -11.31 5.94
CA THR A 86 -3.95 -12.27 5.54
C THR A 86 -3.89 -13.48 6.47
N GLY A 87 -4.56 -13.41 7.63
CA GLY A 87 -4.53 -14.43 8.67
C GLY A 87 -3.13 -14.61 9.28
N LEU A 88 -2.21 -13.67 9.03
CA LEU A 88 -0.82 -13.73 9.46
C LEU A 88 -0.55 -12.70 10.55
N ILE A 89 0.33 -13.07 11.48
CA ILE A 89 0.90 -12.13 12.47
C ILE A 89 1.91 -11.26 11.71
N VAL A 90 1.72 -9.93 11.75
CA VAL A 90 2.57 -8.94 11.06
C VAL A 90 3.46 -8.17 12.02
#